data_AF-A0A0Q5VAJ4-F1
#
_entry.id   AF-A0A0Q5VAJ4-F1
#
_cell.length_a   1.000
_cell.length_b   1.000
_cell.length_c   1.000
_cell.angle_alpha   90.00
_cell.angle_beta   90.00
_cell.angle_gamma   90.00
#
_symmetry.space_group_name_H-M   'P 1'
#
loop_
_entity.id
_entity.type
_entity.pdbx_description
1 polymer ?
#
loop_
_entity_poly.entity_id
_entity_poly.type
_entity_poly.pdbx_seq_one_letter_code
_entity_poly.pdbx_strand_id
1 'polypeptide(L)'
;MRTHPTLGRTLALGATVLLAATACGGSSDDTDAAAPSSDAGAKTVNVYGADGNMNNGLGEDFSEPGVLAGMRGTVLLTDLAQDFRDRLLAEDPTLVNFNTAGETYDAVVITALAAQLAGSNQATTFAPYVNGVTFGGEKCTDFAACSAVIASGGNPDYDGIMGELAFTEPGEPSVASFAIESFTEDNQIDEDAREFVEAGDIANAATDEGPAPAAPGTTGAPLVIGSLTPLTGNLSYQGPQQIAALTLAVTDVNAAGGVLGGDVQLVTGDSGDASTDTATQTADRLLQSGANAIVGASSSGVSLTVIDAITQAGVLMISPANTSDVLTDYADNGLYFRTVPPDTLQARALADLIGGDGNNTVGILALNDPYGTGLAENTAADLVADGLAEDSIVTLVYDPQAANYDSEVSQMVDLNPDAILVIGFEETSRIIEGLNAQGIGPQR
;
A
#
# COMPACT_ATOMS: atom_id res chain seq x y z
N MET A 1 18.24 5.37 68.78
CA MET A 1 18.32 3.97 69.28
C MET A 1 18.28 3.09 68.04
N ARG A 2 19.42 2.58 67.51
CA ARG A 2 20.11 1.32 67.91
C ARG A 2 19.10 0.14 67.90
N THR A 3 19.19 -0.90 67.06
CA THR A 3 20.37 -1.68 66.61
C THR A 3 20.01 -2.67 65.49
N HIS A 4 20.84 -2.77 64.44
CA HIS A 4 21.28 -4.05 63.79
C HIS A 4 22.40 -4.67 64.68
N PRO A 5 22.93 -5.93 64.52
CA PRO A 5 23.13 -6.71 63.27
C PRO A 5 23.11 -8.26 63.41
N THR A 6 23.41 -9.01 62.33
CA THR A 6 24.56 -9.96 62.27
C THR A 6 24.82 -10.51 60.86
N LEU A 7 26.07 -10.33 60.40
CA LEU A 7 26.74 -10.97 59.26
C LEU A 7 27.25 -12.37 59.65
N GLY A 8 27.35 -13.28 58.66
CA GLY A 8 28.18 -14.48 58.70
C GLY A 8 29.02 -14.61 57.43
N ARG A 9 30.35 -14.54 57.59
CA ARG A 9 31.43 -14.68 56.60
C ARG A 9 32.09 -16.05 56.78
N THR A 10 32.44 -16.73 55.69
CA THR A 10 33.48 -17.80 55.59
C THR A 10 33.53 -18.24 54.12
N LEU A 11 34.63 -18.53 53.44
CA LEU A 11 36.08 -18.34 53.62
C LEU A 11 36.69 -18.72 52.26
N ALA A 12 37.62 -17.92 51.73
CA ALA A 12 38.35 -18.23 50.51
C ALA A 12 39.54 -19.17 50.79
N LEU A 13 39.80 -20.12 49.89
CA LEU A 13 41.10 -20.80 49.79
C LEU A 13 41.48 -20.90 48.31
N GLY A 14 42.57 -20.24 47.96
CA GLY A 14 43.24 -20.38 46.67
C GLY A 14 44.23 -21.53 46.66
N ALA A 15 44.62 -21.93 45.46
CA ALA A 15 45.87 -22.64 45.20
C ALA A 15 46.35 -22.28 43.79
N THR A 16 47.28 -21.33 43.74
CA THR A 16 48.11 -21.06 42.58
C THR A 16 49.21 -22.13 42.52
N VAL A 17 49.37 -22.80 41.39
CA VAL A 17 50.55 -23.63 41.11
C VAL A 17 51.22 -23.08 39.85
N LEU A 18 52.42 -22.55 40.05
CA LEU A 18 53.39 -22.13 39.04
C LEU A 18 54.69 -22.88 39.36
N LEU A 19 55.29 -23.57 38.38
CA LEU A 19 56.69 -24.08 38.27
C LEU A 19 56.65 -25.32 37.35
N ALA A 20 57.55 -25.57 36.39
CA ALA A 20 58.74 -24.88 35.92
C ALA A 20 59.06 -25.41 34.51
N ALA A 21 59.69 -24.57 33.69
CA ALA A 21 60.23 -24.93 32.40
C ALA A 21 61.37 -25.96 32.53
N THR A 22 61.38 -26.97 31.65
CA THR A 22 62.60 -27.65 31.21
C THR A 22 62.64 -27.63 29.70
N ALA A 23 63.70 -27.00 29.18
CA ALA A 23 64.04 -26.96 27.77
C ALA A 23 65.07 -28.06 27.47
N CYS A 24 64.81 -28.85 26.44
CA CYS A 24 65.72 -29.54 25.52
C CYS A 24 64.79 -30.07 24.39
N GLY A 25 64.74 -29.50 23.19
CA GLY A 25 65.80 -29.58 22.19
C GLY A 25 65.55 -30.80 21.29
N GLY A 26 64.87 -30.62 20.16
CA GLY A 26 64.66 -31.67 19.15
C GLY A 26 63.85 -31.18 17.96
N SER A 27 64.51 -31.03 16.83
CA SER A 27 64.05 -30.50 15.55
C SER A 27 63.24 -31.55 14.77
N SER A 28 62.06 -31.18 14.28
CA SER A 28 61.53 -31.62 12.97
C SER A 28 60.31 -30.76 12.61
N ASP A 29 60.40 -30.10 11.46
CA ASP A 29 59.35 -29.34 10.81
C ASP A 29 58.11 -30.21 10.55
N ASP A 30 56.98 -29.86 11.15
CA ASP A 30 55.65 -30.20 10.65
C ASP A 30 54.82 -28.91 10.71
N THR A 31 54.62 -28.31 9.54
CA THR A 31 53.74 -27.17 9.33
C THR A 31 52.29 -27.64 9.34
N ASP A 32 51.71 -27.80 10.53
CA ASP A 32 50.25 -27.77 10.68
C ASP A 32 49.81 -26.30 10.70
N ALA A 33 49.53 -25.77 9.51
CA ALA A 33 48.76 -24.55 9.38
C ALA A 33 47.34 -24.85 9.90
N ALA A 34 47.05 -24.37 11.11
CA ALA A 34 45.68 -24.28 11.60
C ALA A 34 44.83 -23.55 10.56
N ALA A 35 43.87 -24.26 9.97
CA ALA A 35 42.85 -23.67 9.13
C ALA A 35 42.15 -22.56 9.95
N PRO A 36 41.95 -21.36 9.38
CA PRO A 36 41.15 -20.36 10.07
C PRO A 36 39.74 -20.94 10.23
N SER A 37 39.26 -20.96 11.47
CA SER A 37 37.86 -21.24 11.77
C SER A 37 37.01 -20.15 11.12
N SER A 38 36.42 -20.47 9.97
CA SER A 38 35.35 -19.69 9.36
C SER A 38 34.06 -19.95 10.13
N ASP A 39 33.96 -19.35 11.30
CA ASP A 39 32.69 -19.20 12.02
C ASP A 39 32.48 -17.69 12.25
N ALA A 40 32.51 -16.95 11.15
CA ALA A 40 31.70 -15.74 11.07
C ALA A 40 30.29 -16.26 10.86
N GLY A 41 29.49 -16.32 11.92
CA GLY A 41 28.11 -16.78 11.83
C GLY A 41 27.43 -16.10 10.64
N ALA A 42 26.79 -16.89 9.78
CA ALA A 42 26.16 -16.37 8.58
C ALA A 42 25.22 -15.22 8.97
N LYS A 43 25.50 -14.02 8.45
CA LYS A 43 24.68 -12.84 8.69
C LYS A 43 23.26 -13.11 8.20
N THR A 44 22.27 -13.00 9.08
CA THR A 44 20.85 -13.07 8.71
C THR A 44 20.48 -11.80 7.96
N VAL A 45 19.88 -11.94 6.79
CA VAL A 45 19.34 -10.82 6.01
C VAL A 45 17.83 -10.83 6.20
N ASN A 46 17.26 -9.75 6.71
CA ASN A 46 15.82 -9.61 6.84
C ASN A 46 15.23 -9.24 5.48
N VAL A 47 14.12 -9.85 5.09
CA VAL A 47 13.47 -9.57 3.79
C VAL A 47 12.11 -8.94 4.04
N TYR A 48 11.87 -7.82 3.37
CA TYR A 48 10.66 -7.02 3.47
C TYR A 48 9.94 -6.92 2.13
N GLY A 49 8.62 -6.84 2.17
CA GLY A 49 7.74 -6.61 1.01
C GLY A 49 6.79 -5.42 1.19
N ALA A 50 6.00 -5.17 0.15
CA ALA A 50 4.96 -4.13 0.09
C ALA A 50 3.65 -4.73 -0.47
N ASP A 51 2.64 -3.91 -0.77
CA ASP A 51 1.28 -4.36 -1.14
C ASP A 51 1.25 -5.43 -2.23
N GLY A 52 2.11 -5.26 -3.24
CA GLY A 52 2.12 -6.13 -4.42
C GLY A 52 2.55 -7.57 -4.14
N ASN A 53 3.25 -7.83 -3.02
CA ASN A 53 3.85 -9.13 -2.74
C ASN A 53 3.65 -9.66 -1.31
N MET A 54 3.02 -8.88 -0.43
CA MET A 54 2.65 -9.34 0.93
C MET A 54 1.25 -9.95 0.97
N ASN A 55 1.02 -11.03 0.21
CA ASN A 55 -0.26 -11.74 0.16
C ASN A 55 -0.08 -13.25 -0.09
N ASN A 56 -1.10 -14.06 0.20
CA ASN A 56 -1.06 -15.52 0.01
C ASN A 56 -0.83 -15.96 -1.45
N GLY A 57 -1.10 -15.10 -2.44
CA GLY A 57 -0.79 -15.38 -3.84
C GLY A 57 0.71 -15.59 -4.07
N LEU A 58 1.58 -14.80 -3.40
CA LEU A 58 3.02 -15.05 -3.43
C LEU A 58 3.37 -16.42 -2.82
N GLY A 59 2.66 -16.81 -1.75
CA GLY A 59 2.83 -18.10 -1.11
C GLY A 59 2.47 -19.29 -1.99
N GLU A 60 1.44 -19.14 -2.82
CA GLU A 60 0.96 -20.17 -3.76
C GLU A 60 1.97 -20.51 -4.86
N ASP A 61 2.89 -19.60 -5.18
CA ASP A 61 3.98 -19.84 -6.13
C ASP A 61 5.01 -20.85 -5.60
N PHE A 62 5.01 -21.14 -4.30
CA PHE A 62 6.01 -21.98 -3.65
C PHE A 62 5.44 -23.30 -3.13
N SER A 63 5.94 -24.40 -3.70
CA SER A 63 5.60 -25.76 -3.24
C SER A 63 6.45 -26.25 -2.06
N GLU A 64 7.62 -25.66 -1.85
CA GLU A 64 8.50 -25.99 -0.73
C GLU A 64 8.11 -25.13 0.50
N PRO A 65 7.87 -25.73 1.68
CA PRO A 65 7.56 -24.96 2.88
C PRO A 65 8.77 -24.15 3.34
N GLY A 66 8.51 -23.01 3.97
CA GLY A 66 9.51 -22.16 4.60
C GLY A 66 10.24 -21.21 3.65
N VAL A 67 9.88 -21.20 2.36
CA VAL A 67 10.49 -20.34 1.34
C VAL A 67 10.36 -18.85 1.68
N LEU A 68 9.22 -18.47 2.27
CA LEU A 68 8.91 -17.10 2.69
C LEU A 68 9.01 -16.89 4.20
N ALA A 69 9.30 -17.93 4.99
CA ALA A 69 9.25 -17.85 6.45
C ALA A 69 10.09 -16.69 6.99
N GLY A 70 9.46 -15.83 7.80
CA GLY A 70 10.12 -14.66 8.38
C GLY A 70 10.22 -13.44 7.47
N MET A 71 9.80 -13.52 6.20
CA MET A 71 9.54 -12.33 5.39
C MET A 71 8.40 -11.53 5.99
N ARG A 72 8.60 -10.22 6.13
CA ARG A 72 7.62 -9.27 6.68
C ARG A 72 7.32 -8.17 5.67
N GLY A 73 6.35 -7.31 5.92
CA GLY A 73 6.13 -6.17 5.04
C GLY A 73 4.86 -5.42 5.38
N THR A 74 4.58 -4.36 4.62
CA THR A 74 3.38 -3.54 4.81
C THR A 74 2.35 -3.84 3.73
N VAL A 75 1.08 -3.83 4.11
CA VAL A 75 -0.07 -3.86 3.19
C VAL A 75 -1.05 -2.79 3.62
N LEU A 76 -1.55 -2.00 2.68
CA LEU A 76 -2.71 -1.16 2.91
C LEU A 76 -3.90 -2.07 3.25
N LEU A 77 -4.36 -1.98 4.50
CA LEU A 77 -5.43 -2.83 4.96
C LEU A 77 -6.25 -2.11 6.02
N THR A 78 -7.51 -1.87 5.69
CA THR A 78 -8.55 -1.60 6.69
C THR A 78 -9.29 -2.91 6.94
N ASP A 79 -9.58 -3.22 8.21
CA ASP A 79 -10.38 -4.39 8.53
C ASP A 79 -11.82 -4.21 8.01
N LEU A 80 -12.08 -4.79 6.84
CA LEU A 80 -13.40 -4.72 6.21
C LEU A 80 -14.40 -5.51 7.05
N ALA A 81 -15.44 -4.81 7.52
CA ALA A 81 -16.51 -5.40 8.29
C ALA A 81 -17.15 -6.60 7.55
N GLN A 82 -17.49 -7.65 8.28
CA GLN A 82 -18.00 -8.90 7.70
C GLN A 82 -19.26 -8.69 6.87
N ASP A 83 -20.13 -7.76 7.26
CA ASP A 83 -21.35 -7.45 6.52
C ASP A 83 -21.05 -6.84 5.15
N PHE A 84 -20.00 -6.01 5.03
CA PHE A 84 -19.56 -5.50 3.73
C PHE A 84 -19.01 -6.63 2.85
N ARG A 85 -18.19 -7.53 3.41
CA ARG A 85 -17.68 -8.71 2.69
C ARG A 85 -18.82 -9.61 2.20
N ASP A 86 -19.81 -9.87 3.04
CA ASP A 86 -20.98 -10.68 2.70
C ASP A 86 -21.80 -10.05 1.55
N ARG A 87 -21.90 -8.71 1.51
CA ARG A 87 -22.58 -7.98 0.44
C ARG A 87 -21.81 -8.02 -0.86
N LEU A 88 -20.48 -7.91 -0.84
CA LEU A 88 -19.64 -8.12 -2.02
C LEU A 88 -19.78 -9.56 -2.54
N LEU A 89 -19.82 -10.57 -1.66
CA LEU A 89 -20.05 -11.96 -2.05
C LEU A 89 -21.47 -12.22 -2.59
N ALA A 90 -22.45 -11.37 -2.23
CA ALA A 90 -23.78 -11.43 -2.83
C ALA A 90 -23.79 -10.90 -4.27
N GLU A 91 -22.93 -9.91 -4.58
CA GLU A 91 -22.70 -9.43 -5.95
C GLU A 91 -21.90 -10.44 -6.78
N ASP A 92 -20.82 -10.96 -6.21
CA ASP A 92 -19.99 -12.01 -6.83
C ASP A 92 -19.56 -13.07 -5.80
N PRO A 93 -20.18 -14.26 -5.79
CA PRO A 93 -19.84 -15.32 -4.84
C PRO A 93 -18.51 -16.01 -5.13
N THR A 94 -17.80 -15.62 -6.21
CA THR A 94 -16.50 -16.17 -6.59
C THR A 94 -15.33 -15.37 -6.05
N LEU A 95 -15.58 -14.23 -5.39
CA LEU A 95 -14.53 -13.42 -4.79
C LEU A 95 -13.75 -14.20 -3.73
N VAL A 96 -12.43 -14.15 -3.85
CA VAL A 96 -11.48 -14.72 -2.89
C VAL A 96 -10.60 -13.66 -2.23
N ASN A 97 -10.63 -12.42 -2.75
CA ASN A 97 -9.89 -11.27 -2.26
C ASN A 97 -10.84 -10.04 -2.24
N PHE A 98 -10.60 -9.12 -1.32
CA PHE A 98 -11.38 -7.89 -1.11
C PHE A 98 -10.51 -6.62 -1.10
N ASN A 99 -9.21 -6.74 -1.39
CA ASN A 99 -8.28 -5.61 -1.44
C ASN A 99 -8.78 -4.56 -2.45
N THR A 100 -8.72 -3.28 -2.07
CA THR A 100 -9.22 -2.08 -2.78
C THR A 100 -10.74 -1.97 -2.94
N ALA A 101 -11.52 -2.93 -2.41
CA ALA A 101 -12.98 -2.93 -2.56
C ALA A 101 -13.64 -1.82 -1.73
N GLY A 102 -13.12 -1.52 -0.53
CA GLY A 102 -13.63 -0.44 0.31
C GLY A 102 -13.35 0.93 -0.31
N GLU A 103 -12.12 1.13 -0.75
CA GLU A 103 -11.64 2.31 -1.45
C GLU A 103 -12.45 2.57 -2.73
N THR A 104 -12.76 1.50 -3.47
CA THR A 104 -13.58 1.57 -4.69
C THR A 104 -15.02 1.95 -4.38
N TYR A 105 -15.61 1.38 -3.33
CA TYR A 105 -16.95 1.72 -2.88
C TYR A 105 -17.02 3.20 -2.45
N ASP A 106 -16.08 3.62 -1.61
CA ASP A 106 -16.01 4.98 -1.09
C ASP A 106 -15.76 6.01 -2.20
N ALA A 107 -14.97 5.68 -3.23
CA ALA A 107 -14.75 6.56 -4.37
C ALA A 107 -16.06 6.90 -5.11
N VAL A 108 -16.97 5.92 -5.24
CA VAL A 108 -18.31 6.14 -5.82
C VAL A 108 -19.17 7.00 -4.90
N VAL A 109 -19.20 6.69 -3.60
CA VAL A 109 -20.04 7.42 -2.63
C VAL A 109 -19.59 8.87 -2.50
N ILE A 110 -18.28 9.12 -2.36
CA ILE A 110 -17.70 10.47 -2.30
C ILE A 110 -18.04 11.27 -3.55
N THR A 111 -17.88 10.68 -4.74
CA THR A 111 -18.25 11.33 -6.01
C THR A 111 -19.74 11.68 -6.06
N ALA A 112 -20.59 10.75 -5.63
CA ALA A 112 -22.04 10.94 -5.59
C ALA A 112 -22.45 12.04 -4.59
N LEU A 113 -21.84 12.07 -3.41
CA LEU A 113 -22.06 13.09 -2.38
C LEU A 113 -21.61 14.47 -2.84
N ALA A 114 -20.42 14.58 -3.45
CA ALA A 114 -19.93 15.83 -4.01
C ALA A 114 -20.89 16.38 -5.08
N ALA A 115 -21.35 15.53 -6.01
CA ALA A 115 -22.34 15.92 -7.03
C ALA A 115 -23.69 16.34 -6.41
N GLN A 116 -24.15 15.62 -5.39
CA GLN A 116 -25.38 15.92 -4.65
C GLN A 116 -25.28 17.26 -3.91
N LEU A 117 -24.15 17.53 -3.24
CA LEU A 117 -23.88 18.75 -2.51
C LEU A 117 -23.74 19.98 -3.43
N ALA A 118 -23.13 19.76 -4.60
CA ALA A 118 -22.97 20.77 -5.64
C ALA A 118 -24.27 21.05 -6.43
N GLY A 119 -25.28 20.19 -6.32
CA GLY A 119 -26.51 20.31 -7.11
C GLY A 119 -26.29 20.13 -8.62
N SER A 120 -25.20 19.48 -9.03
CA SER A 120 -24.73 19.38 -10.42
C SER A 120 -23.97 18.08 -10.66
N ASN A 121 -24.18 17.46 -11.82
CA ASN A 121 -23.38 16.32 -12.30
C ASN A 121 -22.19 16.74 -13.18
N GLN A 122 -21.89 18.03 -13.29
CA GLN A 122 -20.69 18.49 -14.00
C GLN A 122 -19.48 18.45 -13.06
N ALA A 123 -18.46 17.66 -13.40
CA ALA A 123 -17.29 17.44 -12.56
C ALA A 123 -16.57 18.73 -12.15
N THR A 124 -16.38 19.68 -13.06
CA THR A 124 -15.81 21.00 -12.74
C THR A 124 -16.64 21.83 -11.75
N THR A 125 -17.90 21.47 -11.52
CA THR A 125 -18.75 22.10 -10.50
C THR A 125 -18.69 21.36 -9.17
N PHE A 126 -18.62 20.04 -9.18
CA PHE A 126 -18.66 19.24 -7.95
C PHE A 126 -17.29 18.89 -7.37
N ALA A 127 -16.22 18.91 -8.15
CA ALA A 127 -14.87 18.61 -7.68
C ALA A 127 -14.43 19.47 -6.47
N PRO A 128 -14.75 20.79 -6.38
CA PRO A 128 -14.43 21.59 -5.20
C PRO A 128 -15.08 21.14 -3.89
N TYR A 129 -16.05 20.23 -3.95
CA TYR A 129 -16.72 19.69 -2.76
C TYR A 129 -16.11 18.35 -2.31
N VAL A 130 -15.27 17.70 -3.11
CA VAL A 130 -14.79 16.33 -2.85
C VAL A 130 -13.99 16.23 -1.56
N ASN A 131 -13.09 17.17 -1.29
CA ASN A 131 -12.36 17.15 -0.02
C ASN A 131 -13.31 17.39 1.15
N GLY A 132 -14.16 18.41 1.04
CA GLY A 132 -15.09 18.84 2.08
C GLY A 132 -16.15 17.80 2.49
N VAL A 133 -16.42 16.78 1.67
CA VAL A 133 -17.29 15.66 2.07
C VAL A 133 -16.60 14.64 2.97
N THR A 134 -15.29 14.76 3.22
CA THR A 134 -14.49 13.78 3.99
C THR A 134 -13.98 14.30 5.34
N PHE A 135 -14.33 15.55 5.72
CA PHE A 135 -13.93 16.13 7.00
C PHE A 135 -14.84 17.30 7.44
N GLY A 136 -14.79 17.66 8.73
CA GLY A 136 -15.27 18.95 9.28
C GLY A 136 -16.80 19.08 9.48
N GLY A 137 -17.58 18.38 8.67
CA GLY A 137 -19.04 18.35 8.70
C GLY A 137 -19.68 17.45 9.78
N GLU A 138 -20.96 17.12 9.56
CA GLU A 138 -21.71 16.18 10.39
C GLU A 138 -21.43 14.74 9.95
N LYS A 139 -20.91 13.92 10.88
CA LYS A 139 -20.52 12.52 10.61
C LYS A 139 -21.69 11.68 10.10
N CYS A 140 -21.43 10.94 9.03
CA CYS A 140 -22.36 10.01 8.40
C CYS A 140 -21.59 8.88 7.72
N THR A 141 -22.17 7.67 7.70
CA THR A 141 -21.42 6.45 7.33
C THR A 141 -21.87 5.79 6.03
N ASP A 142 -22.91 6.34 5.40
CA ASP A 142 -23.44 5.85 4.13
C ASP A 142 -24.07 7.00 3.33
N PHE A 143 -24.30 6.77 2.03
CA PHE A 143 -24.85 7.78 1.14
C PHE A 143 -26.22 8.30 1.60
N ALA A 144 -27.08 7.45 2.18
CA ALA A 144 -28.42 7.85 2.59
C ALA A 144 -28.38 8.78 3.81
N ALA A 145 -27.55 8.46 4.81
CA ALA A 145 -27.31 9.27 5.98
C ALA A 145 -26.68 10.61 5.61
N CYS A 146 -25.64 10.61 4.77
CA CYS A 146 -25.01 11.84 4.31
C CYS A 146 -25.95 12.68 3.45
N SER A 147 -26.75 12.07 2.58
CA SER A 147 -27.77 12.78 1.80
C SER A 147 -28.83 13.44 2.70
N ALA A 148 -29.17 12.86 3.86
CA ALA A 148 -30.06 13.48 4.82
C ALA A 148 -29.45 14.74 5.46
N VAL A 149 -28.14 14.71 5.76
CA VAL A 149 -27.38 15.90 6.21
C VAL A 149 -27.47 17.00 5.15
N ILE A 150 -27.15 16.69 3.89
CA ILE A 150 -27.23 17.63 2.77
C ILE A 150 -28.65 18.21 2.62
N ALA A 151 -29.68 17.36 2.68
CA ALA A 151 -31.08 17.78 2.53
C ALA A 151 -31.54 18.72 3.67
N SER A 152 -30.89 18.65 4.83
CA SER A 152 -31.12 19.56 5.96
C SER A 152 -30.35 20.89 5.84
N GLY A 153 -29.49 21.02 4.82
CA GLY A 153 -28.61 22.17 4.58
C GLY A 153 -27.27 22.11 5.32
N GLY A 154 -26.89 20.94 5.83
CA GLY A 154 -25.59 20.69 6.46
C GLY A 154 -24.50 20.25 5.48
N ASN A 155 -23.25 20.24 5.95
CA ASN A 155 -22.12 19.64 5.27
C ASN A 155 -21.89 18.22 5.82
N PRO A 156 -21.85 17.16 5.00
CA PRO A 156 -21.54 15.81 5.46
C PRO A 156 -20.04 15.64 5.73
N ASP A 157 -19.73 14.82 6.72
CA ASP A 157 -18.39 14.26 6.95
C ASP A 157 -18.50 12.74 6.81
N TYR A 158 -18.24 12.25 5.60
CA TYR A 158 -18.38 10.86 5.23
C TYR A 158 -17.26 10.01 5.83
N ASP A 159 -17.67 9.06 6.66
CA ASP A 159 -16.82 8.10 7.37
C ASP A 159 -17.25 6.69 6.92
N GLY A 160 -16.70 6.29 5.78
CA GLY A 160 -17.22 5.22 4.93
C GLY A 160 -16.73 3.82 5.29
N ILE A 161 -16.54 2.98 4.27
CA ILE A 161 -16.01 1.63 4.44
C ILE A 161 -14.56 1.67 4.94
N MET A 162 -13.79 2.63 4.46
CA MET A 162 -12.39 2.83 4.84
C MET A 162 -12.21 3.60 6.14
N GLY A 163 -13.30 4.09 6.73
CA GLY A 163 -13.27 4.97 7.88
C GLY A 163 -13.02 6.43 7.51
N GLU A 164 -12.39 7.16 8.44
CA GLU A 164 -12.06 8.58 8.27
C GLU A 164 -10.89 8.76 7.31
N LEU A 165 -11.17 9.27 6.10
CA LEU A 165 -10.15 9.53 5.08
C LEU A 165 -9.50 10.91 5.23
N ALA A 166 -10.32 11.92 5.60
CA ALA A 166 -9.91 13.31 5.82
C ALA A 166 -8.94 13.83 4.74
N PHE A 167 -9.45 13.99 3.52
CA PHE A 167 -8.62 14.32 2.36
C PHE A 167 -7.80 15.59 2.56
N THR A 168 -6.52 15.53 2.17
CA THR A 168 -5.60 16.66 2.09
C THR A 168 -5.98 17.61 0.94
N GLU A 169 -5.33 18.77 0.83
CA GLU A 169 -5.57 19.71 -0.30
C GLU A 169 -5.46 19.05 -1.69
N PRO A 170 -4.45 18.18 -1.95
CA PRO A 170 -4.37 17.38 -3.19
C PRO A 170 -5.52 16.41 -3.49
N GLY A 171 -6.38 16.08 -2.52
CA GLY A 171 -7.50 15.17 -2.77
C GLY A 171 -7.20 13.70 -2.52
N GLU A 172 -6.42 13.41 -1.48
CA GLU A 172 -6.02 12.07 -1.05
C GLU A 172 -6.03 11.95 0.48
N PRO A 173 -6.13 10.74 1.06
CA PRO A 173 -6.21 10.55 2.51
C PRO A 173 -5.03 11.18 3.26
N SER A 174 -5.31 11.87 4.36
CA SER A 174 -4.26 12.40 5.27
C SER A 174 -3.77 11.38 6.29
N VAL A 175 -4.51 10.27 6.43
CA VAL A 175 -4.26 9.17 7.35
C VAL A 175 -4.55 7.84 6.65
N ALA A 176 -3.88 6.78 7.07
CA ALA A 176 -4.13 5.42 6.61
C ALA A 176 -3.75 4.39 7.67
N SER A 177 -4.36 3.21 7.59
CA SER A 177 -3.97 2.04 8.36
C SER A 177 -3.25 1.03 7.46
N PHE A 178 -2.08 0.59 7.90
CA PHE A 178 -1.30 -0.45 7.24
C PHE A 178 -1.20 -1.66 8.15
N ALA A 179 -1.39 -2.85 7.59
CA ALA A 179 -1.05 -4.09 8.26
C ALA A 179 0.45 -4.38 8.10
N ILE A 180 1.12 -4.72 9.20
CA ILE A 180 2.41 -5.41 9.19
C ILE A 180 2.11 -6.90 9.08
N GLU A 181 2.42 -7.46 7.93
CA GLU A 181 2.23 -8.87 7.63
C GLU A 181 3.51 -9.65 7.84
N SER A 182 3.38 -10.95 8.09
CA SER A 182 4.51 -11.88 8.10
C SER A 182 4.11 -13.22 7.50
N PHE A 183 5.06 -13.88 6.84
CA PHE A 183 4.86 -15.23 6.31
C PHE A 183 5.30 -16.30 7.32
N THR A 184 4.46 -17.32 7.46
CA THR A 184 4.69 -18.52 8.26
C THR A 184 5.60 -19.54 7.54
N GLU A 185 5.96 -20.62 8.24
CA GLU A 185 6.65 -21.78 7.65
C GLU A 185 5.85 -22.48 6.53
N ASP A 186 4.54 -22.25 6.44
CA ASP A 186 3.69 -22.81 5.38
C ASP A 186 3.57 -21.86 4.17
N ASN A 187 4.39 -20.80 4.11
CA ASN A 187 4.33 -19.73 3.11
C ASN A 187 2.97 -19.01 3.06
N GLN A 188 2.24 -18.98 4.17
CA GLN A 188 0.98 -18.27 4.30
C GLN A 188 1.15 -17.05 5.21
N ILE A 189 0.39 -15.99 4.95
CA ILE A 189 0.28 -14.83 5.83
C ILE A 189 -0.23 -15.28 7.21
N ASP A 190 0.50 -14.87 8.25
CA ASP A 190 0.14 -15.12 9.64
C ASP A 190 -0.89 -14.07 10.11
N GLU A 191 -2.17 -14.36 9.88
CA GLU A 191 -3.26 -13.47 10.28
C GLU A 191 -3.32 -13.26 11.81
N ASP A 192 -2.85 -14.23 12.61
CA ASP A 192 -2.82 -14.13 14.08
C ASP A 192 -1.69 -13.20 14.56
N ALA A 193 -0.64 -13.00 13.76
CA ALA A 193 0.48 -12.11 14.04
C ALA A 193 0.36 -10.73 13.36
N ARG A 194 -0.74 -10.47 12.65
CA ARG A 194 -0.98 -9.19 11.98
C ARG A 194 -1.08 -8.05 12.99
N GLU A 195 -0.29 -7.01 12.77
CA GLU A 195 -0.33 -5.77 13.54
C GLU A 195 -0.76 -4.61 12.65
N PHE A 196 -1.60 -3.70 13.17
CA PHE A 196 -1.98 -2.49 12.44
C PHE A 196 -1.15 -1.30 12.91
N VAL A 197 -0.62 -0.54 11.96
CA VAL A 197 0.06 0.73 12.19
C VAL A 197 -0.69 1.83 11.46
N GLU A 198 -0.89 2.95 12.14
CA GLU A 198 -1.44 4.15 11.53
C GLU A 198 -0.30 5.02 11.01
N ALA A 199 -0.46 5.57 9.81
CA ALA A 199 0.45 6.55 9.24
C ALA A 199 -0.34 7.79 8.81
N GLY A 200 0.31 8.95 8.86
CA GLY A 200 -0.29 10.24 8.56
C GLY A 200 -0.81 10.98 9.80
N ASP A 201 -1.49 12.11 9.57
CA ASP A 201 -2.08 12.94 10.63
C ASP A 201 -3.29 13.69 10.06
N ILE A 202 -4.45 13.54 10.70
CA ILE A 202 -5.69 14.22 10.31
C ILE A 202 -5.56 15.75 10.38
N ALA A 203 -4.60 16.27 11.15
CA ALA A 203 -4.29 17.69 11.14
C ALA A 203 -3.79 18.20 9.77
N ASN A 204 -3.38 17.29 8.88
CA ASN A 204 -2.99 17.59 7.50
C ASN A 204 -4.17 17.57 6.51
N ALA A 205 -5.39 17.25 6.98
CA ALA A 205 -6.58 17.37 6.15
C ALA A 205 -6.70 18.79 5.56
N ALA A 206 -7.38 18.89 4.42
CA ALA A 206 -7.73 20.16 3.84
C ALA A 206 -8.48 21.02 4.87
N THR A 207 -8.38 22.34 4.72
CA THR A 207 -9.08 23.29 5.61
C THR A 207 -10.27 23.95 4.94
N ASP A 208 -10.39 23.80 3.62
CA ASP A 208 -11.51 24.29 2.83
C ASP A 208 -12.56 23.18 2.68
N GLU A 209 -13.65 23.28 3.45
CA GLU A 209 -14.82 22.39 3.33
C GLU A 209 -15.57 22.56 1.98
N GLY A 210 -15.05 23.41 1.11
CA GLY A 210 -15.62 23.68 -0.20
C GLY A 210 -16.72 24.74 -0.14
N PRO A 211 -17.39 24.97 -1.28
CA PRO A 211 -18.46 25.95 -1.34
C PRO A 211 -19.66 25.54 -0.47
N ALA A 212 -20.47 26.52 -0.07
CA ALA A 212 -21.70 26.24 0.66
C ALA A 212 -22.63 25.32 -0.15
N PRO A 213 -23.39 24.41 0.51
CA PRO A 213 -24.33 23.51 -0.14
C PRO A 213 -25.23 24.24 -1.15
N ALA A 214 -25.29 23.74 -2.38
CA ALA A 214 -26.19 24.30 -3.39
C ALA A 214 -27.61 23.78 -3.16
N ALA A 215 -28.62 24.65 -3.37
CA ALA A 215 -30.00 24.20 -3.35
C ALA A 215 -30.21 23.11 -4.43
N PRO A 216 -30.91 22.00 -4.14
CA PRO A 216 -31.12 20.93 -5.11
C PRO A 216 -31.66 21.48 -6.43
N GLY A 217 -30.86 21.36 -7.50
CA GLY A 217 -31.24 21.75 -8.84
C GLY A 217 -32.25 20.77 -9.40
N THR A 218 -33.50 21.20 -9.62
CA THR A 218 -34.50 20.40 -10.34
C THR A 218 -34.20 20.39 -11.84
N THR A 219 -33.23 19.57 -12.29
CA THR A 219 -33.15 18.89 -13.61
C THR A 219 -31.73 18.46 -13.97
N GLY A 220 -31.63 17.28 -14.63
CA GLY A 220 -30.94 17.19 -15.93
C GLY A 220 -29.82 16.15 -16.04
N ALA A 221 -30.17 14.96 -16.55
CA ALA A 221 -29.33 13.78 -16.76
C ALA A 221 -28.79 13.11 -15.47
N PRO A 222 -28.86 11.77 -15.38
CA PRO A 222 -28.20 11.02 -14.32
C PRO A 222 -26.70 11.31 -14.21
N LEU A 223 -26.13 11.10 -13.02
CA LEU A 223 -24.68 11.00 -12.87
C LEU A 223 -24.22 9.71 -13.56
N VAL A 224 -23.29 9.84 -14.50
CA VAL A 224 -22.67 8.70 -15.20
C VAL A 224 -21.27 8.49 -14.65
N ILE A 225 -21.02 7.32 -14.08
CA ILE A 225 -19.71 6.91 -13.58
C ILE A 225 -19.13 5.87 -14.54
N GLY A 226 -17.96 6.17 -15.10
CA GLY A 226 -17.14 5.21 -15.81
C GLY A 226 -16.24 4.43 -14.86
N SER A 227 -15.78 3.23 -15.25
CA SER A 227 -14.69 2.54 -14.54
C SER A 227 -13.50 2.24 -15.45
N LEU A 228 -12.31 2.35 -14.88
CA LEU A 228 -11.04 1.87 -15.42
C LEU A 228 -10.45 0.85 -14.46
N THR A 229 -11.10 -0.31 -14.36
CA THR A 229 -10.65 -1.43 -13.51
C THR A 229 -9.73 -2.35 -14.30
N PRO A 230 -8.69 -2.94 -13.72
CA PRO A 230 -7.83 -3.88 -14.43
C PRO A 230 -8.57 -5.22 -14.61
N LEU A 231 -9.11 -5.46 -15.80
CA LEU A 231 -9.74 -6.74 -16.17
C LEU A 231 -8.79 -7.64 -16.96
N THR A 232 -7.74 -7.03 -17.53
CA THR A 232 -6.59 -7.72 -18.12
C THR A 232 -5.29 -7.14 -17.56
N GLY A 233 -4.19 -7.83 -17.82
CA GLY A 233 -2.86 -7.40 -17.40
C GLY A 233 -2.46 -7.84 -15.99
N ASN A 234 -1.36 -7.28 -15.49
CA ASN A 234 -0.69 -7.73 -14.26
C ASN A 234 -1.53 -7.49 -13.01
N LEU A 235 -2.40 -6.48 -13.02
CA LEU A 235 -3.29 -6.17 -11.89
C LEU A 235 -4.69 -6.78 -12.04
N SER A 236 -4.90 -7.71 -12.99
CA SER A 236 -6.24 -8.27 -13.27
C SER A 236 -6.87 -9.02 -12.09
N TYR A 237 -6.06 -9.47 -11.13
CA TYR A 237 -6.53 -10.02 -9.86
C TYR A 237 -7.33 -9.01 -9.02
N GLN A 238 -7.24 -7.71 -9.32
CA GLN A 238 -8.02 -6.67 -8.63
C GLN A 238 -9.40 -6.40 -9.24
N GLY A 239 -9.58 -6.75 -10.52
CA GLY A 239 -10.78 -6.43 -11.29
C GLY A 239 -12.09 -6.92 -10.66
N PRO A 240 -12.21 -8.20 -10.29
CA PRO A 240 -13.47 -8.76 -9.80
C PRO A 240 -14.04 -8.02 -8.57
N GLN A 241 -13.24 -7.82 -7.52
CA GLN A 241 -13.73 -7.16 -6.31
C GLN A 241 -13.98 -5.67 -6.51
N GLN A 242 -13.22 -4.98 -7.38
CA GLN A 242 -13.49 -3.58 -7.71
C GLN A 242 -14.81 -3.45 -8.49
N ILE A 243 -15.10 -4.35 -9.43
CA ILE A 243 -16.39 -4.35 -10.15
C ILE A 243 -17.56 -4.66 -9.22
N ALA A 244 -17.39 -5.60 -8.29
CA ALA A 244 -18.40 -5.88 -7.27
C ALA A 244 -18.65 -4.65 -6.37
N ALA A 245 -17.59 -3.99 -5.91
CA ALA A 245 -17.68 -2.78 -5.10
C ALA A 245 -18.33 -1.60 -5.84
N LEU A 246 -17.96 -1.36 -7.10
CA LEU A 246 -18.60 -0.36 -7.97
C LEU A 246 -20.10 -0.60 -8.10
N THR A 247 -20.47 -1.86 -8.36
CA THR A 247 -21.86 -2.26 -8.57
C THR A 247 -22.67 -2.12 -7.28
N LEU A 248 -22.09 -2.53 -6.15
CA LEU A 248 -22.70 -2.41 -4.83
C LEU A 248 -22.92 -0.94 -4.46
N ALA A 249 -21.90 -0.09 -4.59
CA ALA A 249 -22.00 1.33 -4.27
C ALA A 249 -23.06 2.05 -5.10
N VAL A 250 -23.10 1.81 -6.42
CA VAL A 250 -24.14 2.36 -7.30
C VAL A 250 -25.53 1.85 -6.90
N THR A 251 -25.65 0.58 -6.52
CA THR A 251 -26.91 -0.01 -6.05
C THR A 251 -27.40 0.69 -4.79
N ASP A 252 -26.54 0.92 -3.81
CA ASP A 252 -26.90 1.56 -2.55
C ASP A 252 -27.26 3.04 -2.73
N VAL A 253 -26.47 3.77 -3.53
CA VAL A 253 -26.75 5.16 -3.89
C VAL A 253 -28.12 5.26 -4.57
N ASN A 254 -28.43 4.36 -5.51
CA ASN A 254 -29.72 4.35 -6.20
C ASN A 254 -30.87 3.92 -5.28
N ALA A 255 -30.66 2.95 -4.39
CA ALA A 255 -31.64 2.55 -3.39
C ALA A 255 -31.99 3.69 -2.42
N ALA A 256 -31.06 4.61 -2.18
CA ALA A 256 -31.25 5.81 -1.38
C ALA A 256 -31.93 6.99 -2.13
N GLY A 257 -32.31 6.80 -3.40
CA GLY A 257 -32.99 7.82 -4.22
C GLY A 257 -32.10 8.46 -5.29
N GLY A 258 -30.87 7.98 -5.45
CA GLY A 258 -29.94 8.41 -6.48
C GLY A 258 -29.34 9.79 -6.24
N VAL A 259 -28.70 10.33 -7.27
CA VAL A 259 -28.04 11.64 -7.25
C VAL A 259 -28.90 12.63 -8.03
N LEU A 260 -29.21 13.78 -7.41
CA LEU A 260 -30.08 14.80 -7.99
C LEU A 260 -31.46 14.27 -8.41
N GLY A 261 -31.94 13.23 -7.71
CA GLY A 261 -33.22 12.56 -7.95
C GLY A 261 -33.24 11.61 -9.15
N GLY A 262 -32.08 11.18 -9.66
CA GLY A 262 -31.96 10.17 -10.71
C GLY A 262 -30.94 9.08 -10.37
N ASP A 263 -31.21 7.86 -10.84
CA ASP A 263 -30.33 6.70 -10.65
C ASP A 263 -28.99 6.91 -11.35
N VAL A 264 -27.89 6.79 -10.62
CA VAL A 264 -26.52 6.74 -11.13
C VAL A 264 -26.37 5.61 -12.14
N GLN A 265 -25.70 5.91 -13.26
CA GLN A 265 -25.39 4.95 -14.32
C GLN A 265 -23.93 4.54 -14.25
N LEU A 266 -23.66 3.24 -14.28
CA LEU A 266 -22.31 2.68 -14.34
C LEU A 266 -21.97 2.22 -15.76
N VAL A 267 -20.82 2.66 -16.27
CA VAL A 267 -20.24 2.18 -17.54
C VAL A 267 -18.88 1.57 -17.26
N THR A 268 -18.78 0.25 -17.28
CA THR A 268 -17.53 -0.43 -16.94
C THR A 268 -16.51 -0.40 -18.07
N GLY A 269 -15.23 -0.53 -17.72
CA GLY A 269 -14.13 -0.54 -18.68
C GLY A 269 -12.86 -1.17 -18.12
N ASP A 270 -12.11 -1.81 -19.02
CA ASP A 270 -10.79 -2.37 -18.72
C ASP A 270 -9.70 -1.31 -18.81
N SER A 271 -8.81 -1.26 -17.84
CA SER A 271 -7.59 -0.45 -17.87
C SER A 271 -6.43 -1.14 -18.58
N GLY A 272 -6.37 -2.48 -18.57
CA GLY A 272 -5.19 -3.24 -19.00
C GLY A 272 -3.90 -2.80 -18.29
N ASP A 273 -2.78 -2.96 -18.97
CA ASP A 273 -1.45 -2.51 -18.52
C ASP A 273 -0.99 -1.25 -19.26
N ALA A 274 -0.05 -0.52 -18.64
CA ALA A 274 0.57 0.68 -19.19
C ALA A 274 1.36 0.42 -20.50
N SER A 275 1.69 -0.84 -20.78
CA SER A 275 2.35 -1.27 -22.02
C SER A 275 1.38 -1.44 -23.20
N THR A 276 0.08 -1.26 -22.98
CA THR A 276 -0.99 -1.46 -23.98
C THR A 276 -1.80 -0.18 -24.18
N ASP A 277 -2.54 -0.10 -25.29
CA ASP A 277 -3.45 1.02 -25.58
C ASP A 277 -4.84 0.88 -24.93
N THR A 278 -5.05 -0.15 -24.09
CA THR A 278 -6.37 -0.51 -23.54
C THR A 278 -6.97 0.64 -22.72
N ALA A 279 -6.20 1.21 -21.79
CA ALA A 279 -6.66 2.32 -20.93
C ALA A 279 -7.11 3.52 -21.75
N THR A 280 -6.30 3.96 -22.73
CA THR A 280 -6.60 5.12 -23.58
C THR A 280 -7.86 4.89 -24.41
N GLN A 281 -8.00 3.71 -25.04
CA GLN A 281 -9.21 3.37 -25.81
C GLN A 281 -10.46 3.30 -24.93
N THR A 282 -10.32 2.76 -23.72
CA THR A 282 -11.42 2.71 -22.76
C THR A 282 -11.80 4.10 -22.28
N ALA A 283 -10.83 4.95 -21.90
CA ALA A 283 -11.06 6.32 -21.48
C ALA A 283 -11.81 7.12 -22.57
N ASP A 284 -11.36 7.05 -23.83
CA ASP A 284 -12.03 7.68 -24.96
C ASP A 284 -13.50 7.24 -25.09
N ARG A 285 -13.78 5.94 -24.91
CA ARG A 285 -15.14 5.39 -24.95
C ARG A 285 -15.99 5.88 -23.77
N LEU A 286 -15.42 5.97 -22.56
CA LEU A 286 -16.13 6.47 -21.38
C LEU A 286 -16.49 7.96 -21.54
N LEU A 287 -15.56 8.77 -22.05
CA LEU A 287 -15.79 10.18 -22.38
C LEU A 287 -16.90 10.31 -23.43
N GLN A 288 -16.88 9.50 -24.50
CA GLN A 288 -17.94 9.47 -25.51
C GLN A 288 -19.30 8.98 -24.97
N SER A 289 -19.29 8.19 -23.89
CA SER A 289 -20.49 7.72 -23.20
C SER A 289 -21.07 8.78 -22.24
N GLY A 290 -20.40 9.93 -22.11
CA GLY A 290 -20.84 11.03 -21.25
C GLY A 290 -20.53 10.82 -19.77
N ALA A 291 -19.47 10.08 -19.44
CA ALA A 291 -19.01 9.94 -18.06
C ALA A 291 -18.76 11.31 -17.41
N ASN A 292 -19.29 11.51 -16.21
CA ASN A 292 -19.06 12.69 -15.38
C ASN A 292 -17.87 12.48 -14.44
N ALA A 293 -17.68 11.23 -14.02
CA ALA A 293 -16.52 10.79 -13.25
C ALA A 293 -16.06 9.41 -13.76
N ILE A 294 -14.79 9.11 -13.58
CA ILE A 294 -14.19 7.80 -13.86
C ILE A 294 -13.51 7.31 -12.59
N VAL A 295 -13.93 6.14 -12.09
CA VAL A 295 -13.27 5.46 -10.97
C VAL A 295 -12.16 4.57 -11.52
N GLY A 296 -10.93 4.79 -11.05
CA GLY A 296 -9.72 4.14 -11.55
C GLY A 296 -8.67 5.16 -12.04
N ALA A 297 -7.55 4.72 -12.61
CA ALA A 297 -7.13 3.33 -12.77
C ALA A 297 -6.32 2.85 -11.56
N SER A 298 -6.23 1.54 -11.35
CA SER A 298 -5.50 0.99 -10.20
C SER A 298 -3.98 1.15 -10.32
N SER A 299 -3.42 1.04 -11.52
CA SER A 299 -1.98 1.26 -11.73
C SER A 299 -1.66 2.75 -11.83
N SER A 300 -0.65 3.19 -11.08
CA SER A 300 -0.06 4.54 -11.19
C SER A 300 0.44 4.81 -12.61
N GLY A 301 1.16 3.86 -13.21
CA GLY A 301 1.64 3.96 -14.58
C GLY A 301 0.51 4.08 -15.60
N VAL A 302 -0.56 3.28 -15.46
CA VAL A 302 -1.73 3.38 -16.35
C VAL A 302 -2.44 4.73 -16.17
N SER A 303 -2.60 5.20 -14.94
CA SER A 303 -3.30 6.45 -14.64
C SER A 303 -2.63 7.65 -15.33
N LEU A 304 -1.30 7.70 -15.31
CA LEU A 304 -0.52 8.72 -16.01
C LEU A 304 -0.71 8.73 -17.54
N THR A 305 -1.18 7.63 -18.14
CA THR A 305 -1.47 7.59 -19.59
C THR A 305 -2.81 8.23 -19.96
N VAL A 306 -3.74 8.38 -19.01
CA VAL A 306 -5.13 8.80 -19.28
C VAL A 306 -5.57 10.06 -18.53
N ILE A 307 -4.90 10.41 -17.43
CA ILE A 307 -5.30 11.54 -16.55
C ILE A 307 -5.44 12.85 -17.31
N ASP A 308 -4.52 13.16 -18.23
CA ASP A 308 -4.59 14.36 -19.08
C ASP A 308 -5.86 14.39 -19.93
N ALA A 309 -6.18 13.28 -20.62
CA ALA A 309 -7.33 13.20 -21.51
C ALA A 309 -8.65 13.34 -20.73
N ILE A 310 -8.74 12.70 -19.57
CA ILE A 310 -9.93 12.71 -18.71
C ILE A 310 -10.15 14.11 -18.13
N THR A 311 -9.13 14.68 -17.51
CA THR A 311 -9.25 15.98 -16.83
C THR A 311 -9.40 17.14 -17.80
N GLN A 312 -8.75 17.11 -18.98
CA GLN A 312 -8.95 18.11 -20.03
C GLN A 312 -10.37 18.06 -20.64
N ALA A 313 -11.04 16.91 -20.59
CA ALA A 313 -12.44 16.77 -20.95
C ALA A 313 -13.40 17.30 -19.88
N GLY A 314 -12.88 17.76 -18.72
CA GLY A 314 -13.67 18.26 -17.60
C GLY A 314 -14.37 17.14 -16.82
N VAL A 315 -13.84 15.92 -16.87
CA VAL A 315 -14.33 14.73 -16.17
C VAL A 315 -13.45 14.47 -14.95
N LEU A 316 -14.07 14.13 -13.82
CA LEU A 316 -13.34 13.80 -12.59
C LEU A 316 -12.75 12.39 -12.71
N MET A 317 -11.53 12.19 -12.23
CA MET A 317 -10.90 10.89 -12.07
C MET A 317 -10.67 10.64 -10.58
N ILE A 318 -11.15 9.52 -10.05
CA ILE A 318 -10.88 9.14 -8.66
C ILE A 318 -10.38 7.71 -8.60
N SER A 319 -9.15 7.51 -8.14
CA SER A 319 -8.57 6.17 -8.10
C SER A 319 -8.72 5.52 -6.72
N PRO A 320 -9.08 4.23 -6.67
CA PRO A 320 -9.09 3.48 -5.43
C PRO A 320 -7.78 2.76 -5.11
N ALA A 321 -6.72 2.88 -5.94
CA ALA A 321 -5.56 1.99 -5.76
C ALA A 321 -4.19 2.51 -6.25
N ASN A 322 -4.09 3.64 -6.95
CA ASN A 322 -2.79 4.15 -7.38
C ASN A 322 -2.10 5.03 -6.31
N THR A 323 -0.88 4.68 -5.92
CA THR A 323 -0.24 5.26 -4.73
C THR A 323 0.91 6.22 -5.05
N SER A 324 1.40 6.25 -6.29
CA SER A 324 2.54 7.09 -6.69
C SER A 324 2.32 8.57 -6.36
N ASP A 325 3.29 9.20 -5.70
CA ASP A 325 3.22 10.62 -5.33
C ASP A 325 3.35 11.56 -6.52
N VAL A 326 3.77 11.05 -7.68
CA VAL A 326 3.70 11.80 -8.94
C VAL A 326 2.27 12.29 -9.20
N LEU A 327 1.27 11.57 -8.69
CA LEU A 327 -0.15 11.90 -8.81
C LEU A 327 -0.62 12.95 -7.79
N THR A 328 0.05 13.12 -6.65
CA THR A 328 -0.29 14.11 -5.61
C THR A 328 -0.22 15.54 -6.16
N ASP A 329 0.88 15.87 -6.84
CA ASP A 329 1.12 17.21 -7.39
C ASP A 329 0.87 17.30 -8.90
N TYR A 330 0.16 16.32 -9.46
CA TYR A 330 -0.07 16.27 -10.91
C TYR A 330 -0.96 17.42 -11.37
N ALA A 331 -0.63 18.02 -12.52
CA ALA A 331 -1.40 19.11 -13.09
C ALA A 331 -2.71 18.58 -13.72
N ASP A 332 -3.72 18.41 -12.89
CA ASP A 332 -4.97 17.70 -13.15
C ASP A 332 -6.20 18.61 -13.33
N ASN A 333 -6.02 19.93 -13.25
CA ASN A 333 -7.09 20.93 -13.21
C ASN A 333 -8.04 20.83 -11.99
N GLY A 334 -7.59 20.24 -10.88
CA GLY A 334 -8.38 20.00 -9.67
C GLY A 334 -9.49 18.97 -9.88
N LEU A 335 -9.22 17.95 -10.69
CA LEU A 335 -10.19 16.93 -11.12
C LEU A 335 -9.71 15.51 -10.85
N TYR A 336 -8.57 15.35 -10.19
CA TYR A 336 -8.02 14.07 -9.78
C TYR A 336 -8.06 13.94 -8.27
N PHE A 337 -8.46 12.76 -7.80
CA PHE A 337 -8.55 12.40 -6.39
C PHE A 337 -8.17 10.92 -6.24
N ARG A 338 -7.93 10.48 -5.01
CA ARG A 338 -7.81 9.06 -4.71
C ARG A 338 -8.30 8.73 -3.32
N THR A 339 -8.89 7.55 -3.15
CA THR A 339 -9.29 7.01 -1.84
C THR A 339 -8.22 6.13 -1.22
N VAL A 340 -7.21 5.73 -1.99
CA VAL A 340 -5.99 5.10 -1.51
C VAL A 340 -5.01 6.18 -0.99
N PRO A 341 -4.23 5.94 0.07
CA PRO A 341 -3.18 6.86 0.50
C PRO A 341 -2.00 6.95 -0.49
N PRO A 342 -1.24 8.06 -0.44
CA PRO A 342 0.04 8.18 -1.16
C PRO A 342 1.11 7.21 -0.64
N ASP A 343 2.08 6.87 -1.50
CA ASP A 343 3.25 6.05 -1.15
C ASP A 343 4.05 6.64 0.01
N THR A 344 4.05 7.97 0.19
CA THR A 344 4.68 8.61 1.35
C THR A 344 4.18 8.07 2.70
N LEU A 345 2.91 7.70 2.83
CA LEU A 345 2.39 7.15 4.08
C LEU A 345 2.85 5.71 4.30
N GLN A 346 2.89 4.89 3.24
CA GLN A 346 3.39 3.51 3.34
C GLN A 346 4.90 3.46 3.57
N ALA A 347 5.66 4.33 2.90
CA ALA A 347 7.11 4.46 3.05
C ALA A 347 7.50 4.70 4.50
N ARG A 348 6.74 5.56 5.21
CA ARG A 348 6.95 5.80 6.64
C ARG A 348 6.79 4.53 7.46
N ALA A 349 5.73 3.75 7.22
CA ALA A 349 5.50 2.47 7.88
C ALA A 349 6.60 1.44 7.56
N LEU A 350 7.07 1.38 6.31
CA LEU A 350 8.19 0.52 5.90
C LEU A 350 9.51 0.92 6.57
N ALA A 351 9.83 2.22 6.60
CA ALA A 351 11.03 2.72 7.25
C ALA A 351 11.02 2.46 8.76
N ASP A 352 9.87 2.65 9.43
CA ASP A 352 9.69 2.32 10.85
C ASP A 352 9.89 0.82 11.11
N LEU A 353 9.33 -0.04 10.25
CA LEU A 353 9.50 -1.48 10.34
C LEU A 353 10.96 -1.90 10.16
N ILE A 354 11.59 -1.46 9.06
CA ILE A 354 12.96 -1.83 8.69
C ILE A 354 13.96 -1.27 9.72
N GLY A 355 13.84 0.00 10.07
CA GLY A 355 14.72 0.65 11.05
C GLY A 355 14.49 0.12 12.48
N GLY A 356 13.23 -0.11 12.86
CA GLY A 356 12.84 -0.63 14.17
C GLY A 356 13.37 -2.04 14.46
N ASP A 357 13.52 -2.86 13.42
CA ASP A 357 14.16 -4.18 13.50
C ASP A 357 15.70 -4.11 13.64
N GLY A 358 16.27 -2.89 13.61
CA GLY A 358 17.69 -2.64 13.86
C GLY A 358 18.62 -2.79 12.65
N ASN A 359 18.06 -2.76 11.44
CA ASN A 359 18.82 -2.85 10.19
C ASN A 359 19.58 -1.54 9.90
N ASN A 360 20.87 -1.63 9.59
CA ASN A 360 21.76 -0.49 9.35
C ASN A 360 22.22 -0.39 7.90
N THR A 361 22.14 -1.48 7.12
CA THR A 361 22.37 -1.47 5.67
C THR A 361 21.19 -2.09 4.94
N VAL A 362 20.64 -1.39 3.95
CA VAL A 362 19.39 -1.76 3.28
C VAL A 362 19.61 -1.82 1.78
N GLY A 363 19.31 -2.96 1.18
CA GLY A 363 19.11 -3.09 -0.25
C GLY A 363 17.64 -2.90 -0.61
N ILE A 364 17.32 -2.14 -1.65
CA ILE A 364 15.96 -1.98 -2.15
C ILE A 364 15.95 -2.50 -3.59
N LEU A 365 15.11 -3.49 -3.88
CA LEU A 365 14.80 -3.97 -5.23
C LEU A 365 13.45 -3.38 -5.63
N ALA A 366 13.45 -2.46 -6.59
CA ALA A 366 12.28 -1.69 -6.96
C ALA A 366 11.85 -2.00 -8.40
N LEU A 367 10.57 -2.31 -8.58
CA LEU A 367 9.91 -2.37 -9.87
C LEU A 367 10.16 -1.08 -10.68
N ASN A 368 10.53 -1.20 -11.96
CA ASN A 368 10.72 -0.06 -12.85
C ASN A 368 9.40 0.54 -13.37
N ASP A 369 8.63 1.13 -12.47
CA ASP A 369 7.44 1.90 -12.79
C ASP A 369 7.22 3.02 -11.75
N PRO A 370 6.26 3.94 -11.96
CA PRO A 370 6.02 5.06 -11.04
C PRO A 370 5.64 4.67 -9.60
N TYR A 371 5.11 3.46 -9.38
CA TYR A 371 4.84 2.94 -8.04
C TYR A 371 6.14 2.47 -7.39
N GLY A 372 6.84 1.54 -8.04
CA GLY A 372 8.04 0.92 -7.50
C GLY A 372 9.16 1.91 -7.21
N THR A 373 9.43 2.82 -8.14
CA THR A 373 10.48 3.83 -7.95
C THR A 373 10.08 4.88 -6.91
N GLY A 374 8.81 5.30 -6.89
CA GLY A 374 8.30 6.28 -5.91
C GLY A 374 8.39 5.77 -4.48
N LEU A 375 7.83 4.58 -4.21
CA LEU A 375 7.87 3.97 -2.89
C LEU A 375 9.31 3.70 -2.43
N ALA A 376 10.20 3.29 -3.33
CA ALA A 376 11.62 3.09 -3.02
C ALA A 376 12.32 4.39 -2.62
N GLU A 377 12.10 5.47 -3.38
CA GLU A 377 12.68 6.79 -3.11
C GLU A 377 12.21 7.34 -1.76
N ASN A 378 10.92 7.24 -1.46
CA ASN A 378 10.37 7.68 -0.17
C ASN A 378 10.90 6.85 1.00
N THR A 379 10.91 5.52 0.87
CA THR A 379 11.39 4.64 1.94
C THR A 379 12.87 4.91 2.24
N ALA A 380 13.68 5.12 1.19
CA ALA A 380 15.07 5.51 1.36
C ALA A 380 15.21 6.88 2.06
N ALA A 381 14.38 7.86 1.68
CA ALA A 381 14.40 9.19 2.30
C ALA A 381 14.02 9.14 3.79
N ASP A 382 13.01 8.35 4.16
CA ASP A 382 12.56 8.18 5.54
C ASP A 382 13.61 7.45 6.39
N LEU A 383 14.25 6.41 5.86
CA LEU A 383 15.37 5.73 6.54
C LEU A 383 16.54 6.69 6.79
N VAL A 384 16.85 7.58 5.84
CA VAL A 384 17.87 8.63 6.04
C VAL A 384 17.43 9.64 7.09
N ALA A 385 16.15 10.04 7.10
CA ALA A 385 15.60 10.95 8.11
C ALA A 385 15.70 10.37 9.53
N ASP A 386 15.60 9.05 9.67
CA ASP A 386 15.75 8.32 10.94
C ASP A 386 17.22 8.11 11.35
N GLY A 387 18.17 8.45 10.47
CA GLY A 387 19.59 8.47 10.78
C GLY A 387 20.43 7.37 10.15
N LEU A 388 19.88 6.56 9.23
CA LEU A 388 20.73 5.72 8.37
C LEU A 388 21.55 6.62 7.44
N ALA A 389 22.80 6.22 7.18
CA ALA A 389 23.63 6.93 6.22
C ALA A 389 23.15 6.62 4.80
N GLU A 390 23.09 7.63 3.93
CA GLU A 390 22.64 7.49 2.54
C GLU A 390 23.45 6.43 1.77
N ASP A 391 24.75 6.28 2.04
CA ASP A 391 25.62 5.27 1.45
C ASP A 391 25.40 3.85 1.96
N SER A 392 24.57 3.68 3.00
CA SER A 392 24.15 2.40 3.54
C SER A 392 22.85 1.89 2.93
N ILE A 393 22.24 2.67 2.03
CA ILE A 393 21.02 2.32 1.29
C ILE A 393 21.37 2.20 -0.19
N VAL A 394 21.06 1.05 -0.81
CA VAL A 394 21.31 0.83 -2.23
C VAL A 394 20.03 0.38 -2.91
N THR A 395 19.51 1.23 -3.80
CA THR A 395 18.34 0.91 -4.62
C THR A 395 18.77 0.40 -5.99
N LEU A 396 18.23 -0.75 -6.39
CA LEU A 396 18.31 -1.29 -7.75
C LEU A 396 16.91 -1.33 -8.34
N VAL A 397 16.77 -0.70 -9.51
CA VAL A 397 15.52 -0.71 -10.28
C VAL A 397 15.58 -1.84 -11.29
N TYR A 398 14.58 -2.72 -11.30
CA TYR A 398 14.54 -3.91 -12.16
C TYR A 398 13.39 -3.85 -13.18
N ASP A 399 13.59 -4.48 -14.34
CA ASP A 399 12.54 -4.65 -15.35
C ASP A 399 11.59 -5.79 -14.94
N PRO A 400 10.29 -5.54 -14.69
CA PRO A 400 9.35 -6.61 -14.33
C PRO A 400 9.22 -7.69 -15.39
N GLN A 401 9.52 -7.37 -16.65
CA GLN A 401 9.43 -8.29 -17.77
C GLN A 401 10.76 -8.99 -18.07
N ALA A 402 11.77 -8.83 -17.20
CA ALA A 402 13.04 -9.52 -17.33
C ALA A 402 12.85 -11.04 -17.30
N ALA A 403 13.69 -11.73 -18.10
CA ALA A 403 13.69 -13.19 -18.14
C ALA A 403 14.17 -13.83 -16.83
N ASN A 404 15.07 -13.15 -16.12
CA ASN A 404 15.58 -13.49 -14.79
C ASN A 404 16.08 -12.23 -14.07
N TYR A 405 16.45 -12.38 -12.80
CA TYR A 405 16.90 -11.30 -11.91
C TYR A 405 18.30 -11.59 -11.32
N ASP A 406 19.11 -12.39 -12.02
CA ASP A 406 20.41 -12.88 -11.51
C ASP A 406 21.38 -11.72 -11.24
N SER A 407 21.30 -10.64 -12.03
CA SER A 407 22.13 -9.45 -11.90
C SER A 407 21.79 -8.65 -10.64
N GLU A 408 20.51 -8.45 -10.38
CA GLU A 408 19.99 -7.76 -9.21
C GLU A 408 20.31 -8.55 -7.94
N VAL A 409 20.08 -9.86 -7.97
CA VAL A 409 20.42 -10.79 -6.88
C VAL A 409 21.92 -10.77 -6.59
N SER A 410 22.78 -10.87 -7.61
CA SER A 410 24.24 -10.84 -7.42
C SER A 410 24.72 -9.54 -6.78
N GLN A 411 24.13 -8.40 -7.16
CA GLN A 411 24.47 -7.11 -6.56
C GLN A 411 24.03 -7.03 -5.09
N MET A 412 22.88 -7.64 -4.73
CA MET A 412 22.46 -7.75 -3.33
C MET A 412 23.36 -8.67 -2.50
N VAL A 413 23.89 -9.74 -3.10
CA VAL A 413 24.92 -10.59 -2.46
C VAL A 413 26.20 -9.78 -2.21
N ASP A 414 26.68 -9.05 -3.21
CA ASP A 414 27.89 -8.22 -3.09
C ASP A 414 27.72 -7.08 -2.07
N LEU A 415 26.52 -6.51 -1.97
CA LEU A 415 26.16 -5.51 -0.97
C LEU A 415 26.19 -6.08 0.46
N ASN A 416 25.80 -7.35 0.63
CA ASN A 416 25.68 -8.03 1.92
C ASN A 416 24.90 -7.18 2.97
N PRO A 417 23.66 -6.74 2.66
CA PRO A 417 22.91 -5.83 3.52
C PRO A 417 22.40 -6.51 4.80
N ASP A 418 21.94 -5.73 5.78
CA ASP A 418 21.16 -6.23 6.93
C ASP A 418 19.73 -6.58 6.49
N ALA A 419 19.18 -5.79 5.56
CA ALA A 419 17.83 -5.97 5.03
C ALA A 419 17.75 -5.84 3.50
N ILE A 420 16.79 -6.54 2.90
CA ILE A 420 16.37 -6.36 1.51
C ILE A 420 14.87 -6.05 1.49
N LEU A 421 14.49 -4.90 0.94
CA LEU A 421 13.10 -4.58 0.61
C LEU A 421 12.86 -4.91 -0.87
N VAL A 422 11.81 -5.69 -1.16
CA VAL A 422 11.38 -6.00 -2.53
C VAL A 422 10.04 -5.32 -2.78
N ILE A 423 10.02 -4.35 -3.69
CA ILE A 423 8.81 -3.65 -4.15
C ILE A 423 8.48 -4.16 -5.54
N GLY A 424 7.43 -4.97 -5.64
CA GLY A 424 7.08 -5.70 -6.84
C GLY A 424 5.75 -6.42 -6.74
N PHE A 425 5.40 -7.16 -7.80
CA PHE A 425 4.18 -7.96 -7.88
C PHE A 425 4.52 -9.45 -8.02
N GLU A 426 3.87 -10.16 -8.96
CA GLU A 426 4.02 -11.60 -9.22
C GLU A 426 5.48 -12.01 -9.46
N GLU A 427 6.27 -11.17 -10.13
CA GLU A 427 7.68 -11.46 -10.39
C GLU A 427 8.56 -11.54 -9.15
N THR A 428 8.06 -11.10 -7.98
CA THR A 428 8.72 -11.23 -6.69
C THR A 428 9.09 -12.68 -6.40
N SER A 429 8.27 -13.67 -6.78
CA SER A 429 8.57 -15.07 -6.50
C SER A 429 9.91 -15.50 -7.09
N ARG A 430 10.20 -15.12 -8.34
CA ARG A 430 11.48 -15.39 -9.02
C ARG A 430 12.67 -14.66 -8.37
N ILE A 431 12.45 -13.45 -7.84
CA ILE A 431 13.48 -12.71 -7.09
C ILE A 431 13.81 -13.46 -5.79
N ILE A 432 12.78 -13.85 -5.03
CA ILE A 432 12.94 -14.58 -3.77
C ILE A 432 13.63 -15.94 -3.99
N GLU A 433 13.29 -16.68 -5.05
CA GLU A 433 14.00 -17.92 -5.42
C GLU A 433 15.49 -17.67 -5.63
N GLY A 434 15.84 -16.60 -6.36
CA GLY A 434 17.22 -16.21 -6.58
C GLY A 434 17.96 -15.84 -5.29
N LEU A 435 17.32 -15.05 -4.42
CA LEU A 435 17.86 -14.67 -3.11
C LEU A 435 18.08 -15.90 -2.21
N ASN A 436 17.10 -16.81 -2.13
CA ASN A 436 17.21 -18.06 -1.37
C ASN A 436 18.32 -18.97 -1.90
N ALA A 437 18.45 -19.11 -3.22
CA ALA A 437 19.50 -19.89 -3.86
C ALA A 437 20.92 -19.35 -3.54
N GLN A 438 21.06 -18.05 -3.29
CA GLN A 438 22.31 -17.41 -2.86
C GLN A 438 22.45 -17.33 -1.34
N GLY A 439 21.49 -17.84 -0.57
CA GLY A 439 21.51 -17.82 0.88
C GLY A 439 21.34 -16.41 1.47
N ILE A 440 20.66 -15.51 0.76
CA ILE A 440 20.33 -14.15 1.22
C ILE A 440 18.81 -13.84 1.25
N GLY A 441 17.96 -14.82 0.94
CA GLY A 441 16.50 -14.70 1.05
C GLY A 441 15.93 -15.16 2.40
N PRO A 442 14.59 -15.17 2.55
CA PRO A 442 13.90 -15.52 3.79
C PRO A 442 14.16 -16.96 4.24
N GLN A 443 14.23 -17.90 3.28
CA GLN A 443 14.41 -19.32 3.55
C GLN A 443 15.81 -19.59 4.07
N ARG A 444 15.95 -19.97 5.35
CA ARG A 444 17.21 -20.51 5.90
C ARG A 444 17.01 -21.57 6.96
#